data_AF-A0A1S3CWT8-F1
#
_entry.id   AF-A0A1S3CWT8-F1
#
_cell.length_a   1.000
_cell.length_b   1.000
_cell.length_c   1.000
_cell.angle_alpha   90.00
_cell.angle_beta   90.00
_cell.angle_gamma   90.00
#
_symmetry.space_group_name_H-M   'P 1'
#
loop_
_entity.id
_entity.type
_entity.pdbx_description
1 polymer ?
#
loop_
_entity_poly.entity_id
_entity_poly.type
_entity_poly.pdbx_seq_one_letter_code
_entity_poly.pdbx_strand_id
1 'polypeptide(L)'
;MMKDHYLDGDSPHRDIRLNEVFNKITYIWHHNSVTKGSGKPTTMTCDVIESVRSDLNVPISNNAFQQEDIEDSASIFLSNRLEQELRAAKSAQLACGEVLLPSDLLPNVARDILRLAEVEPYGLKGCTLFINFETDQECRKIATITCDPNTVSTFELYLTLRQDFRHSWHSLLPQFLKNLTKGGTIMISRGFTLEKKRLYRTYSDSIKE
;
A
#
# COMPACT_ATOMS: atom_id res chain seq x y z
N MET A 1 5.92 38.38 -36.45
CA MET A 1 6.54 37.90 -35.20
C MET A 1 5.44 37.80 -34.17
N MET A 2 5.00 36.57 -33.87
CA MET A 2 4.37 36.07 -32.64
C MET A 2 3.71 34.73 -33.04
N LYS A 3 4.22 33.63 -32.48
CA LYS A 3 3.68 32.28 -32.64
C LYS A 3 2.77 32.03 -31.44
N ASP A 4 1.51 31.69 -31.72
CA ASP A 4 0.61 31.09 -30.75
C ASP A 4 1.15 29.70 -30.40
N HIS A 5 1.54 29.50 -29.14
CA HIS A 5 1.79 28.19 -28.58
C HIS A 5 0.50 27.70 -27.93
N TYR A 6 -0.22 26.88 -28.68
CA TYR A 6 -1.32 26.05 -28.20
C TYR A 6 -0.78 25.05 -27.16
N LEU A 7 -1.40 25.00 -25.98
CA LEU A 7 -1.16 23.99 -24.96
C LEU A 7 -1.78 22.67 -25.44
N ASP A 8 -0.93 21.71 -25.82
CA ASP A 8 -1.37 20.39 -26.26
C ASP A 8 -1.60 19.47 -25.06
N GLY A 9 -2.88 19.32 -24.72
CA GLY A 9 -3.58 18.15 -24.19
C GLY A 9 -2.82 17.10 -23.37
N ASP A 10 -3.05 17.12 -22.06
CA ASP A 10 -3.14 15.89 -21.27
C ASP A 10 -4.32 15.06 -21.79
N SER A 11 -4.01 14.04 -22.60
CA SER A 11 -5.00 13.17 -23.23
C SER A 11 -5.31 11.98 -22.31
N PRO A 12 -6.55 11.84 -21.79
CA PRO A 12 -6.96 10.73 -20.91
C PRO A 12 -6.85 9.36 -21.61
N HIS A 13 -6.69 9.35 -22.93
CA HIS A 13 -6.58 8.15 -23.73
C HIS A 13 -5.23 7.42 -23.55
N ARG A 14 -4.17 8.12 -23.12
CA ARG A 14 -2.86 7.52 -22.82
C ARG A 14 -2.90 6.72 -21.52
N ASP A 15 -3.56 7.26 -20.49
CA ASP A 15 -3.69 6.62 -19.18
C ASP A 15 -4.54 5.35 -19.24
N ILE A 16 -5.59 5.34 -20.07
CA ILE A 16 -6.45 4.17 -20.26
C ILE A 16 -5.65 2.99 -20.85
N ARG A 17 -4.81 3.25 -21.86
CA ARG A 17 -3.98 2.20 -22.48
C ARG A 17 -2.89 1.71 -21.53
N LEU A 18 -2.36 2.58 -20.68
CA LEU A 18 -1.37 2.24 -19.66
C LEU A 18 -1.98 1.36 -18.56
N ASN A 19 -3.16 1.74 -18.04
CA ASN A 19 -3.87 0.91 -17.07
C ASN A 19 -4.19 -0.49 -17.62
N GLU A 20 -4.55 -0.61 -18.89
CA GLU A 20 -4.80 -1.92 -19.52
C GLU A 20 -3.52 -2.77 -19.58
N VAL A 21 -2.40 -2.14 -19.90
CA VAL A 21 -1.08 -2.80 -19.90
C VAL A 21 -0.69 -3.22 -18.48
N PHE A 22 -0.82 -2.33 -17.48
CA PHE A 22 -0.55 -2.65 -16.07
C PHE A 22 -1.42 -3.79 -15.56
N ASN A 23 -2.72 -3.78 -15.85
CA ASN A 23 -3.61 -4.86 -15.44
C ASN A 23 -3.22 -6.23 -16.04
N LYS A 24 -2.77 -6.26 -17.29
CA LYS A 24 -2.24 -7.49 -17.91
C LYS A 24 -0.93 -7.96 -17.27
N ILE A 25 -0.07 -7.03 -16.87
CA ILE A 25 1.20 -7.33 -16.19
C ILE A 25 0.96 -7.84 -14.78
N THR A 26 0.09 -7.16 -14.03
CA THR A 26 -0.36 -7.59 -12.69
C THR A 26 -0.97 -8.98 -12.76
N TYR A 27 -1.76 -9.28 -13.80
CA TYR A 27 -2.28 -10.63 -14.05
C TYR A 27 -1.14 -11.66 -14.24
N ILE A 28 -0.14 -11.37 -15.07
CA ILE A 28 1.03 -12.24 -15.28
C ILE A 28 1.80 -12.46 -13.97
N TRP A 29 1.93 -11.42 -13.15
CA TRP A 29 2.61 -11.47 -11.85
C TRP A 29 1.86 -12.34 -10.83
N HIS A 30 0.53 -12.26 -10.78
CA HIS A 30 -0.31 -13.15 -9.97
C HIS A 30 -0.28 -14.60 -10.46
N HIS A 31 -0.19 -14.83 -11.78
CA HIS A 31 -0.25 -16.18 -12.33
C HIS A 31 1.06 -16.97 -12.16
N ASN A 32 2.20 -16.30 -11.98
CA ASN A 32 3.49 -16.94 -11.72
C ASN A 32 3.74 -17.30 -10.24
N SER A 33 2.91 -16.80 -9.32
CA SER A 33 3.00 -17.10 -7.88
C SER A 33 2.11 -18.27 -7.43
N VAL A 34 1.32 -18.87 -8.33
CA VAL A 34 0.49 -20.06 -8.07
C VAL A 34 0.81 -21.15 -9.09
N THR A 35 1.79 -21.99 -8.78
CA THR A 35 1.87 -23.34 -9.38
C THR A 35 1.49 -24.37 -8.34
N LYS A 36 0.19 -24.69 -8.29
CA LYS A 36 -0.42 -26.02 -8.07
C LYS A 36 -1.90 -25.84 -7.74
N GLY A 37 -2.77 -26.30 -8.64
CA GLY A 37 -4.22 -26.39 -8.40
C GLY A 37 -5.03 -26.01 -9.63
N SER A 38 -5.56 -27.01 -10.33
CA SER A 38 -6.46 -26.87 -11.46
C SER A 38 -7.78 -26.21 -11.08
N GLY A 39 -8.15 -25.12 -11.76
CA GLY A 39 -9.49 -24.55 -11.72
C GLY A 39 -9.65 -23.52 -12.83
N LYS A 40 -10.67 -23.68 -13.69
CA LYS A 40 -10.94 -22.82 -14.86
C LYS A 40 -11.18 -21.36 -14.44
N PRO A 41 -10.70 -20.35 -15.19
CA PRO A 41 -11.03 -18.96 -14.92
C PRO A 41 -12.48 -18.70 -15.35
N THR A 42 -13.33 -18.29 -14.41
CA THR A 42 -14.69 -17.83 -14.66
C THR A 42 -14.65 -16.33 -14.92
N THR A 43 -15.05 -15.94 -16.12
CA THR A 43 -15.32 -14.55 -16.51
C THR A 43 -16.46 -14.01 -15.65
N MET A 44 -16.22 -12.99 -14.82
CA MET A 44 -17.30 -12.29 -14.11
C MET A 44 -17.74 -11.10 -14.96
N THR A 45 -18.95 -11.20 -15.49
CA THR A 45 -19.70 -10.12 -16.15
C THR A 45 -20.28 -9.19 -15.10
N CYS A 46 -20.22 -7.88 -15.35
CA CYS A 46 -20.86 -6.87 -14.51
C CYS A 46 -22.38 -6.92 -14.71
N ASP A 47 -23.11 -7.47 -13.75
CA ASP A 47 -24.56 -7.29 -13.67
C ASP A 47 -24.94 -6.60 -12.36
N VAL A 48 -25.49 -5.39 -12.51
CA VAL A 48 -26.23 -4.64 -11.51
C VAL A 48 -27.59 -5.29 -11.33
N ILE A 49 -27.95 -5.73 -10.11
CA ILE A 49 -29.37 -5.85 -9.72
C ILE A 49 -29.57 -5.36 -8.29
N GLU A 50 -30.57 -4.48 -8.21
CA GLU A 50 -31.15 -3.73 -7.13
C GLU A 50 -32.03 -4.61 -6.20
N SER A 51 -32.01 -4.27 -4.90
CA SER A 51 -33.08 -4.38 -3.89
C SER A 51 -33.93 -5.65 -3.77
N VAL A 52 -33.84 -6.32 -2.62
CA VAL A 52 -35.02 -6.81 -1.89
C VAL A 52 -34.82 -6.63 -0.38
N ARG A 53 -35.67 -5.79 0.23
CA ARG A 53 -35.98 -5.80 1.66
C ARG A 53 -36.85 -7.01 2.00
N SER A 54 -36.53 -7.70 3.09
CA SER A 54 -37.56 -8.32 3.94
C SER A 54 -37.02 -8.60 5.34
N ASP A 55 -37.81 -8.16 6.31
CA ASP A 55 -37.58 -8.11 7.74
C ASP A 55 -37.43 -9.49 8.40
N LEU A 56 -36.43 -9.67 9.25
CA LEU A 56 -36.47 -10.63 10.36
C LEU A 56 -35.82 -10.02 11.61
N ASN A 57 -36.66 -9.86 12.62
CA ASN A 57 -36.40 -9.39 13.96
C ASN A 57 -35.61 -10.43 14.77
N VAL A 58 -34.36 -10.14 15.15
CA VAL A 58 -33.55 -10.94 16.08
C VAL A 58 -32.91 -10.00 17.12
N PRO A 59 -32.91 -10.36 18.42
CA PRO A 59 -32.53 -9.44 19.49
C PRO A 59 -31.02 -9.26 19.59
N ILE A 60 -30.64 -7.98 19.68
CA ILE A 60 -29.42 -7.34 20.21
C ILE A 60 -28.32 -8.29 20.74
N SER A 61 -27.21 -8.36 19.98
CA SER A 61 -25.85 -8.45 20.53
C SER A 61 -24.98 -7.44 19.75
N ASN A 62 -24.93 -6.20 20.25
CA ASN A 62 -24.46 -5.01 19.53
C ASN A 62 -22.93 -4.78 19.53
N ASN A 63 -22.10 -5.76 19.89
CA ASN A 63 -20.65 -5.52 20.03
C ASN A 63 -19.77 -6.09 18.91
N ALA A 64 -20.27 -6.98 18.04
CA ALA A 64 -19.44 -7.56 16.97
C ALA A 64 -19.52 -6.80 15.64
N PHE A 65 -20.71 -6.29 15.29
CA PHE A 65 -20.96 -5.64 13.99
C PHE A 65 -20.34 -4.23 13.86
N GLN A 66 -20.06 -3.54 14.97
CA GLN A 66 -19.45 -2.20 14.92
C GLN A 66 -17.92 -2.23 14.88
N GLN A 67 -17.31 -3.31 15.39
CA GLN A 67 -15.85 -3.42 15.49
C GLN A 67 -15.22 -3.66 14.11
N GLU A 68 -15.83 -4.52 13.28
CA GLU A 68 -15.35 -4.81 11.92
C GLU A 68 -15.44 -3.57 11.01
N ASP A 69 -16.57 -2.85 11.04
CA ASP A 69 -16.78 -1.64 10.22
C ASP A 69 -15.76 -0.53 10.55
N ILE A 70 -15.40 -0.37 11.83
CA ILE A 70 -14.44 0.64 12.29
C ILE A 70 -13.01 0.22 11.92
N GLU A 71 -12.63 -1.04 12.15
CA GLU A 71 -11.30 -1.55 11.79
C GLU A 71 -11.06 -1.44 10.27
N ASP A 72 -12.06 -1.76 9.47
CA ASP A 72 -12.02 -1.62 8.01
C ASP A 72 -11.86 -0.15 7.59
N SER A 73 -12.60 0.77 8.23
CA SER A 73 -12.48 2.21 7.95
C SER A 73 -11.09 2.77 8.27
N ALA A 74 -10.50 2.37 9.40
CA ALA A 74 -9.18 2.81 9.83
C ALA A 74 -8.08 2.23 8.94
N SER A 75 -8.22 0.96 8.54
CA SER A 75 -7.32 0.27 7.61
C SER A 75 -7.31 0.94 6.24
N ILE A 76 -8.48 1.28 5.69
CA ILE A 76 -8.61 2.00 4.42
C ILE A 76 -7.96 3.38 4.51
N PHE A 77 -8.22 4.13 5.58
CA PHE A 77 -7.62 5.45 5.77
C PHE A 77 -6.10 5.39 5.82
N LEU A 78 -5.54 4.46 6.61
CA LEU A 78 -4.10 4.30 6.73
C LEU A 78 -3.47 3.80 5.43
N SER A 79 -4.13 2.89 4.70
CA SER A 79 -3.69 2.44 3.38
C SER A 79 -3.59 3.59 2.38
N ASN A 80 -4.62 4.44 2.31
CA ASN A 80 -4.62 5.62 1.45
C ASN A 80 -3.50 6.60 1.84
N ARG A 81 -3.24 6.76 3.15
CA ARG A 81 -2.15 7.61 3.61
C ARG A 81 -0.78 7.05 3.22
N LEU A 82 -0.57 5.75 3.38
CA LEU A 82 0.66 5.07 2.93
C LEU A 82 0.87 5.25 1.42
N GLU A 83 -0.19 5.11 0.63
CA GLU A 83 -0.13 5.32 -0.81
C GLU A 83 0.29 6.75 -1.16
N GLN A 84 -0.26 7.76 -0.47
CA GLN A 84 0.09 9.15 -0.66
C GLN A 84 1.57 9.41 -0.37
N GLU A 85 2.11 8.86 0.71
CA GLU A 85 3.53 8.98 1.05
C GLU A 85 4.43 8.28 0.03
N LEU A 86 4.03 7.11 -0.49
CA LEU A 86 4.78 6.43 -1.55
C LEU A 86 4.77 7.21 -2.86
N ARG A 87 3.63 7.84 -3.21
CA ARG A 87 3.54 8.73 -4.38
C ARG A 87 4.44 9.96 -4.22
N ALA A 88 4.53 10.53 -3.02
CA ALA A 88 5.45 11.64 -2.75
C ALA A 88 6.93 11.18 -2.79
N ALA A 89 7.23 10.00 -2.24
CA ALA A 89 8.57 9.42 -2.25
C ALA A 89 9.05 9.04 -3.66
N LYS A 90 8.14 8.67 -4.57
CA LYS A 90 8.46 8.34 -5.98
C LYS A 90 9.33 9.40 -6.65
N SER A 91 8.92 10.67 -6.57
CA SER A 91 9.62 11.79 -7.21
C SER A 91 10.79 12.31 -6.37
N ALA A 92 10.64 12.36 -5.05
CA ALA A 92 11.64 12.98 -4.17
C ALA A 92 12.79 12.04 -3.79
N GLN A 93 12.48 10.79 -3.50
CA GLN A 93 13.40 9.85 -2.85
C GLN A 93 13.82 8.73 -3.80
N LEU A 94 12.88 8.18 -4.56
CA LEU A 94 13.12 7.03 -5.44
C LEU A 94 13.66 7.43 -6.82
N ALA A 95 13.46 8.69 -7.23
CA ALA A 95 13.87 9.22 -8.53
C ALA A 95 13.46 8.32 -9.71
N CYS A 96 12.26 7.72 -9.63
CA CYS A 96 11.77 6.77 -10.61
C CYS A 96 10.54 7.29 -11.35
N GLY A 97 10.35 6.80 -12.57
CA GLY A 97 9.21 7.14 -13.41
C GLY A 97 7.92 6.49 -12.92
N GLU A 98 8.02 5.37 -12.21
CA GLU A 98 6.87 4.60 -11.74
C GLU A 98 7.19 3.65 -10.57
N VAL A 99 6.19 3.42 -9.71
CA VAL A 99 6.24 2.44 -8.62
C VAL A 99 5.04 1.51 -8.77
N LEU A 100 5.29 0.20 -8.81
CA LEU A 100 4.28 -0.84 -8.85
C LEU A 100 4.19 -1.56 -7.52
N LEU A 101 2.96 -1.79 -7.07
CA LEU A 101 2.61 -2.33 -5.77
C LEU A 101 1.64 -3.51 -5.97
N PRO A 102 1.78 -4.60 -5.21
CA PRO A 102 0.70 -5.58 -5.07
C PRO A 102 -0.53 -4.90 -4.46
N SER A 103 -1.71 -5.17 -5.01
CA SER A 103 -2.96 -4.50 -4.60
C SER A 103 -3.34 -4.76 -3.14
N ASP A 104 -2.88 -5.86 -2.57
CA ASP A 104 -3.09 -6.28 -1.19
C ASP A 104 -2.00 -5.79 -0.22
N LEU A 105 -0.90 -5.21 -0.71
CA LEU A 105 0.24 -4.82 0.13
C LEU A 105 -0.14 -3.77 1.17
N LEU A 106 -0.64 -2.61 0.76
CA LEU A 106 -0.95 -1.52 1.68
C LEU A 106 -2.08 -1.86 2.66
N PRO A 107 -3.18 -2.53 2.25
CA PRO A 107 -4.19 -3.04 3.17
C PRO A 107 -3.63 -3.97 4.25
N ASN A 108 -2.75 -4.89 3.88
CA ASN A 108 -2.13 -5.82 4.83
C ASN A 108 -1.19 -5.10 5.79
N VAL A 109 -0.37 -4.17 5.28
CA VAL A 109 0.50 -3.31 6.09
C VAL A 109 -0.30 -2.49 7.08
N ALA A 110 -1.39 -1.86 6.63
CA ALA A 110 -2.24 -1.03 7.48
C ALA A 110 -2.85 -1.85 8.63
N ARG A 111 -3.37 -3.04 8.33
CA ARG A 111 -3.90 -3.96 9.35
C ARG A 111 -2.85 -4.34 10.39
N ASP A 112 -1.64 -4.67 9.96
CA ASP A 112 -0.57 -5.06 10.90
C ASP A 112 -0.08 -3.88 11.75
N ILE A 113 -0.03 -2.67 11.18
CA ILE A 113 0.25 -1.44 11.93
C ILE A 113 -0.83 -1.20 13.01
N LEU A 114 -2.11 -1.30 12.65
CA LEU A 114 -3.22 -1.11 13.59
C LEU A 114 -3.17 -2.11 14.74
N ARG A 115 -2.91 -3.38 14.45
CA ARG A 115 -2.74 -4.44 15.46
C ARG A 115 -1.58 -4.17 16.41
N LEU A 116 -0.42 -3.74 15.90
CA LEU A 116 0.72 -3.41 16.74
C LEU A 116 0.48 -2.18 17.62
N ALA A 117 -0.33 -1.25 17.13
CA ALA A 117 -0.66 -0.01 17.80
C ALA A 117 -1.75 -0.17 18.86
N GLU A 118 -2.73 -1.07 18.68
CA GLU A 118 -3.87 -1.24 19.59
C GLU A 118 -3.47 -1.48 21.06
N VAL A 119 -2.35 -2.19 21.28
CA VAL A 119 -1.83 -2.51 22.62
C VAL A 119 -0.93 -1.41 23.21
N GLU A 120 -0.72 -0.30 22.50
CA GLU A 120 0.13 0.81 22.93
C GLU A 120 -0.70 2.02 23.40
N PRO A 121 -0.17 2.83 24.33
CA PRO A 121 -0.86 4.04 24.77
C PRO A 121 -1.18 4.97 23.59
N TYR A 122 -2.41 5.47 23.55
CA TYR A 122 -2.98 6.29 22.47
C TYR A 122 -3.16 5.57 21.12
N GLY A 123 -2.95 4.25 21.05
CA GLY A 123 -3.15 3.49 19.83
C GLY A 123 -2.31 4.02 18.67
N LEU A 124 -2.90 4.06 17.47
CA LEU A 124 -2.26 4.63 16.28
C LEU A 124 -1.82 6.08 16.47
N LYS A 125 -2.53 6.88 17.28
CA LYS A 125 -2.19 8.31 17.50
C LYS A 125 -0.85 8.49 18.22
N GLY A 126 -0.43 7.51 19.02
CA GLY A 126 0.87 7.49 19.68
C GLY A 126 2.02 7.02 18.78
N CYS A 127 1.78 6.78 17.50
CA CYS A 127 2.77 6.22 16.58
C CYS A 127 3.47 7.30 15.74
N THR A 128 4.80 7.20 15.63
CA THR A 128 5.52 7.68 14.45
C THR A 128 5.90 6.49 13.58
N LEU A 129 5.43 6.49 12.33
CA LEU A 129 5.77 5.48 11.34
C LEU A 129 6.90 5.96 10.45
N PHE A 130 7.99 5.20 10.40
CA PHE A 130 9.07 5.37 9.44
C PHE A 130 8.91 4.35 8.32
N ILE A 131 8.93 4.82 7.07
CA ILE A 131 8.86 3.95 5.89
C ILE A 131 10.24 3.89 5.27
N ASN A 132 10.80 2.69 5.22
CA ASN A 132 12.06 2.38 4.58
C ASN A 132 11.82 1.63 3.26
N PHE A 133 12.70 1.88 2.30
CA PHE A 133 12.78 1.13 1.06
C PHE A 133 14.13 0.43 0.98
N GLU A 134 14.09 -0.88 0.88
CA GLU A 134 15.23 -1.77 0.83
C GLU A 134 15.44 -2.29 -0.60
N THR A 135 16.69 -2.18 -1.05
CA THR A 135 17.19 -2.73 -2.29
C THR A 135 18.38 -3.65 -2.03
N ASP A 136 18.91 -4.33 -3.06
CA ASP A 136 20.11 -5.15 -2.96
C ASP A 136 21.35 -4.36 -2.50
N GLN A 137 21.35 -3.04 -2.67
CA GLN A 137 22.50 -2.17 -2.41
C GLN A 137 22.34 -1.34 -1.14
N GLU A 138 21.12 -0.90 -0.84
CA GLU A 138 20.86 0.01 0.26
C GLU A 138 19.47 -0.18 0.87
N CYS A 139 19.35 0.15 2.15
CA CYS A 139 18.08 0.37 2.83
C CYS A 139 18.03 1.81 3.32
N ARG A 140 17.04 2.57 2.86
CA ARG A 140 16.91 4.00 3.15
C ARG A 140 15.50 4.39 3.56
N LYS A 141 15.38 5.40 4.40
CA LYS A 141 14.10 5.96 4.83
C LYS A 141 13.51 6.85 3.74
N ILE A 142 12.33 6.49 3.24
CA ILE A 142 11.63 7.19 2.16
C ILE A 142 10.49 8.10 2.63
N ALA A 143 9.94 7.87 3.82
CA ALA A 143 8.89 8.72 4.39
C ALA A 143 8.86 8.65 5.91
N THR A 144 8.16 9.61 6.52
CA THR A 144 7.87 9.63 7.96
C THR A 144 6.46 10.14 8.14
N ILE A 145 5.63 9.40 8.88
CA ILE A 145 4.25 9.76 9.20
C ILE A 145 4.17 9.95 10.72
N THR A 146 3.86 11.17 11.14
CA THR A 146 3.35 11.41 12.49
C THR A 146 1.84 11.18 12.47
N CYS A 147 1.38 10.10 13.09
CA CYS A 147 -0.01 9.66 12.96
C CYS A 147 -1.02 10.63 13.58
N ASP A 148 -0.62 11.40 14.60
CA ASP A 148 -1.38 12.53 15.13
C ASP A 148 -0.42 13.65 15.58
N PRO A 149 -0.48 14.86 14.99
CA PRO A 149 0.40 15.97 15.38
C PRO A 149 0.13 16.50 16.79
N ASN A 150 -1.03 16.19 17.39
CA ASN A 150 -1.39 16.66 18.73
C ASN A 150 -1.03 15.65 19.83
N THR A 151 -0.56 14.46 19.47
CA THR A 151 -0.19 13.40 20.40
C THR A 151 1.32 13.17 20.30
N VAL A 152 2.01 13.18 21.44
CA VAL A 152 3.43 12.81 21.49
C VAL A 152 3.57 11.33 21.24
N SER A 153 4.49 10.94 20.36
CA SER A 153 4.74 9.54 20.04
C SER A 153 5.23 8.78 21.26
N THR A 154 4.60 7.64 21.54
CA THR A 154 4.95 6.71 22.62
C THR A 154 5.71 5.50 22.10
N PHE A 155 5.58 5.22 20.80
CA PHE A 155 6.33 4.20 20.09
C PHE A 155 6.57 4.60 18.62
N GLU A 156 7.54 3.91 18.03
CA GLU A 156 7.91 4.02 16.64
C GLU A 156 7.65 2.68 15.95
N LEU A 157 7.16 2.74 14.72
CA LEU A 157 7.09 1.60 13.82
C LEU A 157 8.02 1.85 12.63
N TYR A 158 8.77 0.82 12.24
CA TYR A 158 9.65 0.84 11.07
C TYR A 158 9.10 -0.17 10.06
N LEU A 159 8.43 0.36 9.02
CA LEU A 159 7.96 -0.42 7.88
C LEU A 159 9.09 -0.47 6.85
N THR A 160 9.58 -1.66 6.52
CA THR A 160 10.55 -1.85 5.44
C THR A 160 9.89 -2.55 4.26
N LEU A 161 9.75 -1.80 3.17
CA LEU A 161 9.30 -2.29 1.86
C LEU A 161 10.51 -2.73 1.04
N ARG A 162 10.42 -3.86 0.35
CA ARG A 162 11.53 -4.42 -0.42
C ARG A 162 11.27 -4.34 -1.90
N GLN A 163 12.29 -4.01 -2.68
CA GLN A 163 12.23 -4.18 -4.13
C GLN A 163 12.14 -5.66 -4.51
N ASP A 164 11.30 -5.98 -5.50
CA ASP A 164 11.24 -7.34 -6.05
C ASP A 164 12.37 -7.55 -7.07
N PHE A 165 13.40 -8.28 -6.65
CA PHE A 165 14.56 -8.64 -7.47
C PHE A 165 14.38 -9.91 -8.30
N ARG A 166 13.41 -10.76 -7.92
CA ARG A 166 13.27 -12.10 -8.52
C ARG A 166 12.65 -12.05 -9.91
N HIS A 167 11.97 -10.95 -10.22
CA HIS A 167 11.43 -10.67 -11.54
C HIS A 167 12.01 -9.36 -12.06
N SER A 168 13.21 -9.43 -12.63
CA SER A 168 13.74 -8.35 -13.45
C SER A 168 12.78 -8.12 -14.63
N TRP A 169 11.82 -7.23 -14.42
CA TRP A 169 10.78 -6.80 -15.35
C TRP A 169 11.33 -6.38 -16.71
N HIS A 170 12.63 -6.07 -16.80
CA HIS A 170 13.37 -5.90 -18.06
C HIS A 170 13.20 -7.06 -19.05
N SER A 171 12.92 -8.28 -18.57
CA SER A 171 12.66 -9.47 -19.41
C SER A 171 11.18 -9.63 -19.80
N LEU A 172 10.25 -9.10 -19.00
CA LEU A 172 8.81 -9.21 -19.20
C LEU A 172 8.21 -7.98 -19.91
N LEU A 173 9.00 -6.92 -20.04
CA LEU A 173 8.60 -5.68 -20.67
C LEU A 173 8.70 -5.69 -22.19
N PRO A 174 7.61 -5.41 -22.91
CA PRO A 174 7.71 -4.90 -24.26
C PRO A 174 8.60 -3.65 -24.32
N GLN A 175 9.50 -3.58 -25.31
CA GLN A 175 10.47 -2.49 -25.44
C GLN A 175 9.83 -1.09 -25.53
N PHE A 176 8.54 -0.98 -25.91
CA PHE A 176 7.83 0.29 -26.00
C PHE A 176 7.53 0.95 -24.66
N LEU A 177 7.46 0.19 -23.55
CA LEU A 177 7.23 0.73 -22.21
C LEU A 177 8.51 1.33 -21.58
N LYS A 178 9.69 0.95 -22.09
CA LYS A 178 10.97 1.55 -21.69
C LYS A 178 11.01 3.05 -22.02
N ASN A 179 10.29 3.46 -23.06
CA ASN A 179 10.19 4.86 -23.49
C ASN A 179 9.11 5.65 -22.73
N LEU A 180 8.26 4.97 -21.96
CA LEU A 180 7.14 5.58 -21.23
C LEU A 180 7.53 6.04 -19.83
N THR A 181 8.45 5.34 -19.17
CA THR A 181 8.90 5.69 -17.82
C THR A 181 10.25 6.42 -17.87
N LYS A 182 10.23 7.75 -18.04
CA LYS A 182 11.43 8.56 -17.77
C LYS A 182 11.83 8.34 -16.29
N GLY A 183 12.91 7.59 -16.05
CA GLY A 183 13.37 7.24 -14.70
C GLY A 183 13.16 5.78 -14.27
N GLY A 184 12.61 4.91 -15.13
CA GLY A 184 12.44 3.48 -14.83
C GLY A 184 11.29 3.15 -13.87
N THR A 185 10.96 1.86 -13.77
CA THR A 185 9.89 1.32 -12.92
C THR A 185 10.48 0.54 -11.74
N ILE A 186 10.03 0.84 -10.53
CA ILE A 186 10.35 0.08 -9.32
C ILE A 186 9.17 -0.83 -8.98
N MET A 187 9.42 -2.12 -8.78
CA MET A 187 8.41 -3.05 -8.26
C MET A 187 8.67 -3.32 -6.78
N ILE A 188 7.67 -3.07 -5.95
CA ILE A 188 7.71 -3.41 -4.53
C ILE A 188 7.19 -4.84 -4.37
N SER A 189 7.92 -5.66 -3.63
CA SER A 189 7.51 -7.03 -3.34
C SER A 189 6.32 -7.07 -2.38
N ARG A 190 5.58 -8.18 -2.38
CA ARG A 190 4.54 -8.48 -1.37
C ARG A 190 5.12 -8.56 0.05
N GLY A 191 6.39 -8.92 0.18
CA GLY A 191 7.04 -9.10 1.48
C GLY A 191 7.50 -7.77 2.07
N PHE A 192 7.06 -7.50 3.29
CA PHE A 192 7.51 -6.36 4.10
C PHE A 192 7.95 -6.84 5.49
N THR A 193 8.66 -6.00 6.23
CA THR A 193 8.87 -6.19 7.68
C THR A 193 8.35 -4.98 8.44
N LEU A 194 7.91 -5.22 9.66
CA LEU A 194 7.41 -4.20 10.57
C LEU A 194 8.07 -4.40 11.93
N GLU A 195 8.87 -3.43 12.36
CA GLU A 195 9.58 -3.46 13.63
C GLU A 195 9.03 -2.38 14.57
N LYS A 196 8.69 -2.75 15.80
CA LYS A 196 8.21 -1.82 16.83
C LYS A 196 9.30 -1.48 17.82
N LYS A 197 9.44 -0.20 18.13
CA LYS A 197 10.34 0.31 19.17
C LYS A 197 9.55 1.20 20.13
N ARG A 198 9.55 0.85 21.42
CA ARG A 198 8.97 1.71 22.46
C ARG A 198 9.92 2.85 22.79
N LEU A 199 9.37 4.05 22.96
CA LEU A 199 10.16 5.24 23.29
C LEU A 199 10.33 5.43 24.80
N TYR A 200 9.46 4.82 25.58
CA TYR A 200 9.45 4.91 27.04
C TYR A 200 9.52 3.52 27.65
N ARG A 201 10.31 3.38 28.72
CA ARG A 201 10.43 2.14 29.50
C ARG A 201 9.24 2.03 30.43
N THR A 202 8.68 0.83 30.54
CA THR A 202 7.79 0.49 31.64
C THR A 202 8.61 0.28 32.91
N TYR A 203 8.14 0.80 34.06
CA TYR A 203 8.85 0.76 35.35
C TYR A 203 9.22 -0.66 35.83
N SER A 204 8.63 -1.68 35.22
CA SER A 204 8.91 -3.11 35.45
C SER A 204 10.18 -3.64 34.78
N ASP A 205 10.73 -2.94 33.77
CA ASP A 205 11.95 -3.37 33.07
C ASP A 205 13.23 -3.08 33.87
N SER A 206 13.14 -2.24 34.90
CA SER A 206 14.24 -1.83 35.79
C SER A 206 14.43 -2.70 37.04
N ILE A 207 13.67 -3.79 37.21
CA ILE A 207 13.77 -4.71 38.38
C ILE A 207 14.54 -6.00 38.03
N LYS A 208 15.29 -6.03 36.92
CA LYS A 208 16.08 -7.19 36.48
C LYS A 208 17.59 -6.95 36.43
N GLU A 209 18.12 -6.04 37.23
CA GLU A 209 19.56 -5.94 37.52
C GLU A 209 19.84 -6.23 39.00
#